data_AF-A0A3L7MSK2-F1
#
_entry.id   AF-A0A3L7MSK2-F1
#
_cell.length_a   1.000
_cell.length_b   1.000
_cell.length_c   1.000
_cell.angle_alpha   90.00
_cell.angle_beta   90.00
_cell.angle_gamma   90.00
#
_symmetry.space_group_name_H-M   'P 1'
#
loop_
_entity.id
_entity.type
_entity.pdbx_description
1 polymer ?
#
loop_
_entity_poly.entity_id
_entity_poly.type
_entity_poly.pdbx_seq_one_letter_code
_entity_poly.pdbx_strand_id
1 'polypeptide(L)'
;MTRSHAILCAIGTTLALFILPSCEVSDARADETVKQTSSDSKSQQDTKDMTTKSTLPSKRTYSKSGFDITPLSKTEIAELAKKLSPEAFRVTQNSGTEPAFCGNLVDNKKQGEYCCVVCGLPLFSSDSKFNSGTGWPSFFSPVDPAHVSEKVDGAHGMERTEINCARCTSHLGHVFEDGPAPTGLRYCLNSAALVFVEKGTKMPATSEPIKSETAYFAGGCFWGVEHIFQEAPGVITAESGYMQGAKENPTYEQVCGGETGHAESVKVVFDPTVISFRQLAEGFFLMHDPTQVNRQGPDSGSQYRSGIYCSTPEQLAQAKDLVAKLTSEKKFSRPIATQVELAKKFCPAEDYHQDYVDKTGRVCHVGNPWPQVLGAAK
;
A
#
# COMPACT_ATOMS: atom_id res chain seq x y z
N MET A 1 41.13 -43.41 -41.08
CA MET A 1 41.97 -44.39 -40.35
C MET A 1 41.77 -44.12 -38.86
N THR A 2 40.79 -44.79 -38.23
CA THR A 2 40.95 -45.95 -37.31
C THR A 2 41.42 -45.51 -35.92
N ARG A 3 40.82 -45.90 -34.78
CA ARG A 3 39.70 -46.79 -34.44
C ARG A 3 39.37 -46.58 -32.94
N SER A 4 38.16 -46.96 -32.56
CA SER A 4 37.59 -47.14 -31.21
C SER A 4 38.48 -47.95 -30.24
N HIS A 5 38.13 -47.99 -28.94
CA HIS A 5 37.73 -49.22 -28.22
C HIS A 5 36.98 -48.88 -26.92
N ALA A 6 35.77 -49.44 -26.79
CA ALA A 6 35.00 -49.57 -25.57
C ALA A 6 35.44 -50.84 -24.82
N ILE A 7 35.31 -50.86 -23.50
CA ILE A 7 35.39 -52.09 -22.69
C ILE A 7 34.05 -52.28 -21.98
N LEU A 8 33.38 -53.34 -22.41
CA LEU A 8 32.26 -54.02 -21.76
C LEU A 8 32.85 -54.99 -20.73
N CYS A 9 32.24 -55.11 -19.55
CA CYS A 9 32.30 -56.36 -18.80
C CYS A 9 30.95 -56.60 -18.11
N ALA A 10 30.35 -57.73 -18.45
CA ALA A 10 29.07 -58.24 -17.94
C ALA A 10 29.32 -59.49 -17.09
N ILE A 11 28.22 -60.12 -16.65
CA ILE A 11 28.03 -61.38 -15.89
C ILE A 11 27.81 -61.11 -14.38
N GLY A 12 26.72 -61.52 -13.73
CA GLY A 12 25.54 -62.27 -14.15
C GLY A 12 24.69 -62.70 -12.94
N THR A 13 23.36 -62.70 -13.14
CA THR A 13 22.32 -63.63 -12.62
C THR A 13 22.16 -63.92 -11.12
N THR A 14 20.95 -63.72 -10.57
CA THR A 14 20.02 -64.81 -10.15
C THR A 14 18.59 -64.28 -10.00
N LEU A 15 17.64 -65.08 -10.50
CA LEU A 15 16.19 -64.90 -10.60
C LEU A 15 15.50 -65.47 -9.34
N ALA A 16 14.46 -64.79 -8.80
CA ALA A 16 13.47 -65.44 -7.94
C ALA A 16 12.09 -64.78 -8.11
N LEU A 17 11.15 -65.59 -8.59
CA LEU A 17 9.74 -65.34 -8.86
C LEU A 17 8.95 -65.74 -7.60
N PHE A 18 8.05 -64.90 -7.09
CA PHE A 18 7.03 -65.33 -6.12
C PHE A 18 5.66 -64.71 -6.42
N ILE A 19 4.67 -65.59 -6.26
CA ILE A 19 3.29 -65.56 -6.75
C ILE A 19 2.37 -64.88 -5.72
N LEU A 20 1.36 -64.16 -6.20
CA LEU A 20 0.27 -63.54 -5.43
C LEU A 20 -0.63 -64.58 -4.73
N PRO A 21 -1.47 -64.13 -3.77
CA PRO A 21 -2.89 -64.32 -4.04
C PRO A 21 -3.72 -63.05 -3.77
N SER A 22 -4.60 -62.77 -4.72
CA SER A 22 -5.73 -61.85 -4.64
C SER A 22 -6.85 -62.48 -3.81
N CYS A 23 -7.58 -61.65 -3.04
CA CYS A 23 -8.84 -62.04 -2.41
C CYS A 23 -9.97 -61.21 -3.03
N GLU A 24 -11.01 -61.93 -3.45
CA GLU A 24 -12.22 -61.50 -4.13
C GLU A 24 -13.13 -60.63 -3.24
N VAL A 25 -13.86 -59.69 -3.83
CA VAL A 25 -15.30 -59.51 -3.56
C VAL A 25 -16.00 -59.12 -4.87
N SER A 26 -17.11 -59.82 -5.11
CA SER A 26 -17.95 -59.91 -6.30
C SER A 26 -18.96 -58.76 -6.50
N ASP A 27 -19.37 -58.67 -7.76
CA ASP A 27 -20.49 -57.95 -8.41
C ASP A 27 -21.77 -57.67 -7.62
N ALA A 28 -22.40 -56.52 -7.94
CA ALA A 28 -23.82 -56.48 -8.31
C ALA A 28 -24.16 -55.26 -9.20
N ARG A 29 -24.93 -55.54 -10.25
CA ARG A 29 -25.36 -54.72 -11.40
C ARG A 29 -26.54 -53.77 -11.09
N ALA A 30 -26.69 -52.73 -11.92
CA ALA A 30 -27.87 -52.41 -12.77
C ALA A 30 -27.82 -50.90 -13.14
N ASP A 31 -27.55 -50.53 -14.40
CA ASP A 31 -28.51 -50.36 -15.51
C ASP A 31 -29.30 -49.03 -15.41
N GLU A 32 -29.06 -48.09 -16.34
CA GLU A 32 -30.10 -47.55 -17.22
C GLU A 32 -29.58 -46.42 -18.14
N THR A 33 -29.65 -46.73 -19.43
CA THR A 33 -30.06 -45.92 -20.60
C THR A 33 -29.69 -44.44 -20.75
N VAL A 34 -28.92 -44.20 -21.82
CA VAL A 34 -28.86 -42.96 -22.60
C VAL A 34 -30.11 -42.83 -23.48
N LYS A 35 -30.77 -41.67 -23.47
CA LYS A 35 -31.62 -41.21 -24.58
C LYS A 35 -31.44 -39.71 -24.82
N GLN A 36 -30.82 -39.39 -25.95
CA GLN A 36 -30.83 -38.08 -26.58
C GLN A 36 -32.22 -37.81 -27.18
N THR A 37 -32.77 -36.63 -26.90
CA THR A 37 -33.74 -35.99 -27.79
C THR A 37 -33.52 -34.48 -27.78
N SER A 38 -33.27 -33.97 -28.97
CA SER A 38 -33.25 -32.57 -29.37
C SER A 38 -34.64 -31.94 -29.37
N SER A 39 -34.75 -30.67 -28.98
CA SER A 39 -35.77 -29.76 -29.52
C SER A 39 -35.35 -28.29 -29.34
N ASP A 40 -35.44 -27.55 -30.43
CA ASP A 40 -35.28 -26.09 -30.51
C ASP A 40 -36.36 -25.34 -29.72
N SER A 41 -36.01 -24.22 -29.07
CA SER A 41 -36.74 -22.95 -29.21
C SER A 41 -36.16 -21.80 -28.36
N LYS A 42 -35.87 -20.70 -29.07
CA LYS A 42 -36.11 -19.27 -28.76
C LYS A 42 -35.73 -18.68 -27.38
N SER A 43 -34.79 -17.73 -27.47
CA SER A 43 -34.78 -16.39 -26.87
C SER A 43 -35.15 -16.22 -25.39
N GLN A 44 -34.20 -15.73 -24.59
CA GLN A 44 -34.29 -14.43 -23.93
C GLN A 44 -32.95 -14.05 -23.30
N GLN A 45 -32.58 -12.79 -23.51
CA GLN A 45 -31.47 -12.11 -22.85
C GLN A 45 -31.77 -11.98 -21.36
N ASP A 46 -30.81 -12.38 -20.52
CA ASP A 46 -30.70 -11.92 -19.14
C ASP A 46 -29.24 -11.55 -18.87
N THR A 47 -28.83 -10.38 -19.36
CA THR A 47 -27.62 -9.71 -18.88
C THR A 47 -27.93 -9.14 -17.51
N LYS A 48 -27.59 -9.89 -16.45
CA LYS A 48 -27.59 -9.37 -15.07
C LYS A 48 -26.53 -8.29 -14.96
N ASP A 49 -27.02 -7.05 -15.01
CA ASP A 49 -26.33 -5.84 -14.62
C ASP A 49 -25.96 -5.93 -13.13
N MET A 50 -24.67 -6.16 -12.86
CA MET A 50 -24.12 -6.28 -11.52
C MET A 50 -23.73 -4.88 -11.04
N THR A 51 -24.74 -4.10 -10.65
CA THR A 51 -24.54 -2.83 -9.95
C THR A 51 -24.08 -3.11 -8.52
N THR A 52 -22.77 -3.27 -8.34
CA THR A 52 -22.15 -3.20 -7.01
C THR A 52 -22.27 -1.76 -6.52
N LYS A 53 -23.21 -1.52 -5.61
CA LYS A 53 -23.22 -0.30 -4.78
C LYS A 53 -21.91 -0.27 -4.00
N SER A 54 -20.96 0.50 -4.51
CA SER A 54 -19.70 0.86 -3.85
C SER A 54 -20.04 1.49 -2.50
N THR A 55 -19.78 0.73 -1.44
CA THR A 55 -19.77 1.27 -0.07
C THR A 55 -18.33 1.71 0.16
N LEU A 56 -18.14 2.92 0.70
CA LEU A 56 -16.80 3.47 0.94
C LEU A 56 -15.93 2.45 1.71
N PRO A 57 -14.75 2.07 1.18
CA PRO A 57 -13.80 1.28 1.96
C PRO A 57 -13.42 2.07 3.22
N SER A 58 -13.22 1.37 4.35
CA SER A 58 -12.70 1.98 5.58
C SER A 58 -11.44 2.78 5.26
N LYS A 59 -11.28 3.97 5.87
CA LYS A 59 -10.14 4.86 5.64
C LYS A 59 -8.84 4.06 5.85
N ARG A 60 -8.13 3.82 4.75
CA ARG A 60 -6.81 3.17 4.79
C ARG A 60 -5.80 4.15 5.38
N THR A 61 -4.84 3.63 6.12
CA THR A 61 -3.70 4.38 6.65
C THR A 61 -2.42 3.77 6.09
N TYR A 62 -1.55 4.61 5.55
CA TYR A 62 -0.30 4.17 4.94
C TYR A 62 0.90 4.79 5.66
N SER A 63 1.99 4.04 5.77
CA SER A 63 3.27 4.56 6.24
C SER A 63 4.00 5.34 5.13
N LYS A 64 5.01 6.15 5.50
CA LYS A 64 5.82 6.89 4.51
C LYS A 64 6.60 5.95 3.59
N SER A 65 6.95 4.77 4.11
CA SER A 65 7.55 3.66 3.36
C SER A 65 6.56 2.91 2.45
N GLY A 66 5.28 3.31 2.39
CA GLY A 66 4.30 2.82 1.43
C GLY A 66 3.58 1.53 1.83
N PHE A 67 3.59 1.17 3.12
CA PHE A 67 2.88 -0.03 3.62
C PHE A 67 1.50 0.33 4.18
N ASP A 68 0.52 -0.56 3.96
CA ASP A 68 -0.77 -0.47 4.63
C ASP A 68 -0.63 -0.84 6.11
N ILE A 69 -0.83 0.17 6.96
CA ILE A 69 -0.84 0.10 8.43
C ILE A 69 -2.23 0.28 9.02
N THR A 70 -3.28 0.16 8.20
CA THR A 70 -4.68 0.26 8.65
C THR A 70 -4.93 -0.72 9.80
N PRO A 71 -5.37 -0.25 10.98
CA PRO A 71 -5.62 -1.11 12.12
C PRO A 71 -6.59 -2.25 11.78
N LEU A 72 -6.19 -3.49 12.06
CA LEU A 72 -7.03 -4.67 11.86
C LEU A 72 -8.10 -4.74 12.94
N SER A 73 -9.27 -5.24 12.56
CA SER A 73 -10.34 -5.53 13.52
C SER A 73 -9.92 -6.66 14.47
N LYS A 74 -10.50 -6.68 15.68
CA LYS A 74 -10.29 -7.77 16.65
C LYS A 74 -10.58 -9.15 16.06
N THR A 75 -11.60 -9.24 15.19
CA THR A 75 -11.96 -10.49 14.49
C THR A 75 -10.90 -10.93 13.50
N GLU A 76 -10.34 -10.02 12.70
CA GLU A 76 -9.24 -10.34 11.78
C GLU A 76 -7.99 -10.80 12.54
N ILE A 77 -7.64 -10.10 13.62
CA ILE A 77 -6.50 -10.46 14.48
C ILE A 77 -6.72 -11.87 15.07
N ALA A 78 -7.91 -12.16 15.61
CA ALA A 78 -8.23 -13.45 16.18
C ALA A 78 -8.12 -14.59 15.15
N GLU A 79 -8.55 -14.39 13.91
CA GLU A 79 -8.40 -15.38 12.84
C GLU A 79 -6.93 -15.63 12.47
N LEU A 80 -6.12 -14.57 12.38
CA LEU A 80 -4.68 -14.70 12.14
C LEU A 80 -3.98 -15.42 13.30
N ALA A 81 -4.38 -15.12 14.54
CA ALA A 81 -3.79 -15.68 15.75
C ALA A 81 -3.96 -17.20 15.88
N LYS A 82 -4.98 -17.80 15.23
CA LYS A 82 -5.20 -19.26 15.23
C LYS A 82 -4.05 -20.08 14.65
N LYS A 83 -3.21 -19.46 13.81
CA LYS A 83 -2.07 -20.11 13.14
C LYS A 83 -0.77 -20.01 13.95
N LEU A 84 -0.78 -19.27 15.06
CA LEU A 84 0.41 -19.03 15.87
C LEU A 84 0.78 -20.27 16.68
N SER A 85 2.08 -20.43 16.94
CA SER A 85 2.53 -21.36 17.97
C SER A 85 2.05 -20.88 19.35
N PRO A 86 1.97 -21.78 20.35
CA PRO A 86 1.59 -21.38 21.71
C PRO A 86 2.45 -20.24 22.27
N GLU A 87 3.76 -20.25 21.98
CA GLU A 87 4.67 -19.20 22.43
C GLU A 87 4.44 -17.88 21.70
N ALA A 88 4.30 -17.90 20.37
CA ALA A 88 3.99 -16.70 19.60
C ALA A 88 2.64 -16.11 20.01
N PHE A 89 1.63 -16.93 20.29
CA PHE A 89 0.34 -16.49 20.81
C PHE A 89 0.50 -15.84 22.19
N ARG A 90 1.20 -16.50 23.12
CA ARG A 90 1.45 -15.98 24.47
C ARG A 90 2.16 -14.63 24.43
N VAL A 91 3.19 -14.49 23.61
CA VAL A 91 3.93 -13.24 23.46
C VAL A 91 3.05 -12.17 22.83
N THR A 92 2.50 -12.43 21.64
CA THR A 92 1.86 -11.37 20.84
C THR A 92 0.47 -10.97 21.33
N GLN A 93 -0.32 -11.90 21.89
CA GLN A 93 -1.71 -11.67 22.27
C GLN A 93 -1.90 -11.46 23.78
N ASN A 94 -1.00 -12.02 24.61
CA ASN A 94 -1.08 -11.92 26.08
C ASN A 94 0.07 -11.10 26.69
N SER A 95 0.79 -10.31 25.87
CA SER A 95 1.92 -9.48 26.29
C SER A 95 2.99 -10.25 27.08
N GLY A 96 3.22 -11.52 26.71
CA GLY A 96 4.27 -12.34 27.30
C GLY A 96 5.66 -11.95 26.78
N THR A 97 6.70 -12.31 27.55
CA THR A 97 8.10 -12.19 27.14
C THR A 97 8.73 -13.57 27.02
N GLU A 98 9.44 -13.85 25.91
CA GLU A 98 10.20 -15.08 25.72
C GLU A 98 11.44 -15.09 26.65
N PRO A 99 11.90 -16.24 27.16
CA PRO A 99 13.12 -16.29 27.96
C PRO A 99 14.35 -15.84 27.14
N ALA A 100 15.27 -15.13 27.80
CA ALA A 100 16.52 -14.69 27.18
C ALA A 100 17.30 -15.86 26.58
N PHE A 101 17.90 -15.65 25.40
CA PHE A 101 18.72 -16.62 24.65
C PHE A 101 17.97 -17.87 24.17
N CYS A 102 16.64 -17.93 24.32
CA CYS A 102 15.84 -19.05 23.82
C CYS A 102 15.21 -18.77 22.44
N GLY A 103 15.22 -17.52 21.99
CA GLY A 103 14.67 -17.11 20.69
C GLY A 103 15.55 -17.51 19.51
N ASN A 104 14.93 -17.80 18.36
CA ASN A 104 15.62 -18.24 17.15
C ASN A 104 16.20 -17.10 16.29
N LEU A 105 15.94 -15.83 16.63
CA LEU A 105 16.34 -14.67 15.82
C LEU A 105 17.41 -13.79 16.48
N VAL A 106 17.80 -14.10 17.72
CA VAL A 106 18.83 -13.38 18.49
C VAL A 106 20.13 -13.31 17.70
N ASP A 107 20.63 -14.46 17.24
CA ASP A 107 21.91 -14.59 16.53
C ASP A 107 21.79 -14.54 15.00
N ASN A 108 20.61 -14.22 14.46
CA ASN A 108 20.45 -14.12 13.02
C ASN A 108 21.28 -12.94 12.46
N LYS A 109 22.12 -13.24 11.45
CA LYS A 109 23.00 -12.28 10.75
C LYS A 109 22.69 -12.16 9.25
N LYS A 110 21.66 -12.86 8.78
CA LYS A 110 21.24 -12.80 7.39
C LYS A 110 20.65 -11.42 7.06
N GLN A 111 20.81 -11.02 5.81
CA GLN A 111 20.23 -9.79 5.26
C GLN A 111 18.75 -10.01 4.96
N GLY A 112 17.88 -9.11 5.40
CA GLY A 112 16.43 -9.26 5.21
C GLY A 112 15.60 -8.47 6.22
N GLU A 113 14.30 -8.73 6.20
CA GLU A 113 13.30 -8.00 6.99
C GLU A 113 12.72 -8.89 8.10
N TYR A 114 12.43 -8.27 9.24
CA TYR A 114 11.79 -8.87 10.40
C TYR A 114 10.35 -8.39 10.45
N CYS A 115 9.42 -9.27 10.07
CA CYS A 115 8.02 -8.97 9.94
C CYS A 115 7.24 -9.42 11.18
N CYS A 116 6.13 -8.74 11.48
CA CYS A 116 5.19 -9.18 12.51
C CYS A 116 4.66 -10.58 12.18
N VAL A 117 4.79 -11.55 13.10
CA VAL A 117 4.32 -12.93 12.88
C VAL A 117 2.81 -13.02 12.64
N VAL A 118 2.02 -12.05 13.16
CA VAL A 118 0.56 -12.07 13.07
C VAL A 118 0.06 -11.53 11.75
N CYS A 119 0.41 -10.28 11.43
CA CYS A 119 -0.13 -9.63 10.24
C CYS A 119 0.85 -9.62 9.05
N GLY A 120 2.16 -9.77 9.28
CA GLY A 120 3.19 -9.69 8.26
C GLY A 120 3.74 -8.28 7.99
N LEU A 121 3.31 -7.23 8.69
CA LEU A 121 3.90 -5.90 8.51
C LEU A 121 5.43 -5.96 8.77
N PRO A 122 6.30 -5.47 7.86
CA PRO A 122 7.73 -5.36 8.12
C PRO A 122 8.00 -4.38 9.26
N LEU A 123 8.65 -4.81 10.33
CA LEU A 123 8.84 -3.99 11.53
C LEU A 123 10.27 -3.45 11.61
N PHE A 124 11.26 -4.31 11.37
CA PHE A 124 12.69 -3.99 11.50
C PHE A 124 13.47 -4.63 10.35
N SER A 125 14.61 -4.04 10.00
CA SER A 125 15.51 -4.57 8.97
C SER A 125 16.80 -5.10 9.58
N SER A 126 17.47 -6.02 8.89
CA SER A 126 18.82 -6.47 9.27
C SER A 126 19.82 -5.33 9.37
N ASP A 127 19.62 -4.25 8.61
CA ASP A 127 20.48 -3.07 8.61
C ASP A 127 20.47 -2.33 9.95
N SER A 128 19.37 -2.41 10.70
CA SER A 128 19.26 -1.81 12.04
C SER A 128 19.55 -2.78 13.18
N LYS A 129 19.81 -4.06 12.88
CA LYS A 129 20.03 -5.09 13.90
C LYS A 129 21.43 -5.00 14.51
N PHE A 130 21.51 -5.13 15.82
CA PHE A 130 22.79 -5.19 16.54
C PHE A 130 22.75 -6.18 17.72
N ASN A 131 23.92 -6.51 18.25
CA ASN A 131 24.03 -7.35 19.44
C ASN A 131 24.05 -6.48 20.70
N SER A 132 22.99 -6.56 21.50
CA SER A 132 22.88 -5.85 22.78
C SER A 132 23.39 -6.65 23.99
N GLY A 133 23.68 -7.94 23.81
CA GLY A 133 24.02 -8.86 24.91
C GLY A 133 22.86 -9.27 25.82
N THR A 134 21.63 -8.82 25.52
CA THR A 134 20.45 -9.06 26.37
C THR A 134 19.84 -10.46 26.21
N GLY A 135 20.14 -11.15 25.10
CA GLY A 135 19.54 -12.44 24.76
C GLY A 135 18.25 -12.34 23.96
N TRP A 136 17.90 -11.15 23.46
CA TRP A 136 16.78 -10.90 22.55
C TRP A 136 17.25 -10.16 21.30
N PRO A 137 16.63 -10.38 20.12
CA PRO A 137 16.93 -9.59 18.93
C PRO A 137 16.73 -8.10 19.21
N SER A 138 17.75 -7.31 18.88
CA SER A 138 17.79 -5.88 19.17
C SER A 138 18.05 -5.06 17.92
N PHE A 139 17.37 -3.93 17.80
CA PHE A 139 17.46 -3.03 16.65
C PHE A 139 17.50 -1.58 17.11
N PHE A 140 18.17 -0.72 16.35
CA PHE A 140 18.25 0.71 16.69
C PHE A 140 17.20 1.58 15.99
N SER A 141 16.50 1.05 14.99
CA SER A 141 15.43 1.76 14.28
C SER A 141 14.46 0.77 13.62
N PRO A 142 13.14 1.04 13.63
CA PRO A 142 12.18 0.32 12.79
C PRO A 142 12.38 0.65 11.30
N VAL A 143 11.73 -0.12 10.42
CA VAL A 143 11.64 0.16 8.97
C VAL A 143 11.00 1.53 8.72
N ASP A 144 9.95 1.82 9.48
CA ASP A 144 9.26 3.11 9.50
C ASP A 144 8.74 3.33 10.93
N PRO A 145 8.91 4.52 11.52
CA PRO A 145 8.37 4.82 12.85
C PRO A 145 6.87 4.53 12.97
N ALA A 146 6.09 4.67 11.89
CA ALA A 146 4.66 4.39 11.89
C ALA A 146 4.30 2.90 11.94
N HIS A 147 5.28 1.99 11.79
CA HIS A 147 5.03 0.54 11.87
C HIS A 147 4.94 0.03 13.31
N VAL A 148 5.42 0.82 14.27
CA VAL A 148 5.42 0.51 15.69
C VAL A 148 4.59 1.53 16.45
N SER A 149 3.81 1.09 17.43
CA SER A 149 3.13 1.97 18.37
C SER A 149 3.73 1.79 19.76
N GLU A 150 3.84 2.89 20.49
CA GLU A 150 4.41 2.92 21.83
C GLU A 150 3.33 3.06 22.89
N LYS A 151 3.50 2.38 24.02
CA LYS A 151 2.57 2.44 25.15
C LYS A 151 3.35 2.37 26.46
N VAL A 152 2.97 3.20 27.43
CA VAL A 152 3.55 3.13 28.78
C VAL A 152 3.14 1.82 29.46
N ASP A 153 4.15 1.10 29.94
CA ASP A 153 4.03 -0.16 30.69
C ASP A 153 4.56 0.04 32.11
N GLY A 154 3.64 0.09 33.08
CA GLY A 154 3.92 0.19 34.51
C GLY A 154 3.99 -1.16 35.23
N ALA A 155 4.00 -2.29 34.50
CA ALA A 155 3.98 -3.61 35.11
C ALA A 155 5.23 -3.90 35.95
N HIS A 156 5.07 -4.73 36.97
CA HIS A 156 6.16 -5.15 37.86
C HIS A 156 6.89 -4.00 38.59
N GLY A 157 6.25 -2.83 38.72
CA GLY A 157 6.83 -1.67 39.39
C GLY A 157 7.95 -0.99 38.60
N MET A 158 8.06 -1.28 37.29
CA MET A 158 8.97 -0.61 36.37
C MET A 158 8.16 0.29 35.44
N GLU A 159 8.73 1.44 35.05
CA GLU A 159 8.19 2.28 33.99
C GLU A 159 8.99 2.00 32.71
N ARG A 160 8.34 1.35 31.73
CA ARG A 160 8.95 0.97 30.46
C ARG A 160 8.05 1.40 29.30
N THR A 161 8.61 1.48 28.11
CA THR A 161 7.84 1.75 26.89
C THR A 161 7.64 0.45 26.13
N GLU A 162 6.43 -0.09 26.20
CA GLU A 162 5.98 -1.23 25.39
C GLU A 162 5.91 -0.83 23.91
N ILE A 163 6.39 -1.72 23.05
CA ILE A 163 6.30 -1.58 21.60
C ILE A 163 5.36 -2.64 21.06
N ASN A 164 4.36 -2.20 20.31
CA ASN A 164 3.39 -3.04 19.63
C ASN A 164 3.44 -2.82 18.11
N CYS A 165 2.99 -3.81 17.35
CA CYS A 165 2.78 -3.62 15.91
C CYS A 165 1.62 -2.64 15.68
N ALA A 166 1.86 -1.54 14.96
CA ALA A 166 0.85 -0.51 14.74
C ALA A 166 -0.41 -1.02 14.01
N ARG A 167 -0.26 -2.06 13.16
CA ARG A 167 -1.36 -2.61 12.35
C ARG A 167 -2.25 -3.60 13.10
N CYS A 168 -1.67 -4.46 13.94
CA CYS A 168 -2.41 -5.56 14.57
C CYS A 168 -2.29 -5.58 16.10
N THR A 169 -1.68 -4.55 16.69
CA THR A 169 -1.51 -4.36 18.14
C THR A 169 -0.71 -5.45 18.87
N SER A 170 -0.14 -6.41 18.13
CA SER A 170 0.65 -7.50 18.70
C SER A 170 1.81 -6.97 19.52
N HIS A 171 1.95 -7.45 20.76
CA HIS A 171 3.10 -7.13 21.60
C HIS A 171 4.39 -7.63 20.93
N LEU A 172 5.38 -6.74 20.84
CA LEU A 172 6.68 -7.03 20.22
C LEU A 172 7.79 -7.10 21.26
N GLY A 173 7.79 -6.16 22.21
CA GLY A 173 8.81 -6.02 23.25
C GLY A 173 8.80 -4.61 23.82
N HIS A 174 9.98 -4.05 24.05
CA HIS A 174 10.15 -2.72 24.65
C HIS A 174 11.25 -1.91 23.97
N VAL A 175 11.16 -0.59 24.04
CA VAL A 175 12.23 0.33 23.60
C VAL A 175 12.91 0.97 24.82
N PHE A 176 14.22 1.20 24.70
CA PHE A 176 15.08 1.76 25.72
C PHE A 176 16.00 2.84 25.13
N GLU A 177 16.45 3.81 25.93
CA GLU A 177 17.35 4.91 25.52
C GLU A 177 18.85 4.57 25.66
N ASP A 178 19.19 3.28 25.75
CA ASP A 178 20.56 2.77 25.89
C ASP A 178 21.09 2.13 24.60
N GLY A 179 20.56 2.54 23.45
CA GLY A 179 20.94 2.03 22.14
C GLY A 179 22.16 2.72 21.53
N PRO A 180 22.66 2.19 20.40
CA PRO A 180 23.77 2.78 19.68
C PRO A 180 23.34 4.06 18.94
N ALA A 181 24.33 4.87 18.55
CA ALA A 181 24.13 5.90 17.53
C ALA A 181 23.62 5.27 16.21
N PRO A 182 22.84 6.00 15.39
CA PRO A 182 22.52 7.42 15.51
C PRO A 182 21.29 7.74 16.36
N THR A 183 20.43 6.77 16.65
CA THR A 183 19.14 7.02 17.32
C THR A 183 19.28 7.06 18.84
N GLY A 184 20.26 6.36 19.42
CA GLY A 184 20.35 6.15 20.87
C GLY A 184 19.27 5.19 21.39
N LEU A 185 18.46 4.59 20.52
CA LEU A 185 17.35 3.72 20.89
C LEU A 185 17.72 2.26 20.72
N ARG A 186 17.25 1.43 21.65
CA ARG A 186 17.32 -0.03 21.56
C ARG A 186 15.92 -0.60 21.63
N TYR A 187 15.41 -1.00 20.49
CA TYR A 187 14.22 -1.84 20.38
C TYR A 187 14.63 -3.28 20.70
N CYS A 188 14.13 -3.82 21.80
CA CYS A 188 14.42 -5.18 22.28
C CYS A 188 13.16 -6.04 22.09
N LEU A 189 13.20 -6.99 21.16
CA LEU A 189 12.02 -7.71 20.72
C LEU A 189 12.04 -9.19 21.10
N ASN A 190 10.86 -9.78 21.19
CA ASN A 190 10.70 -11.21 21.24
C ASN A 190 10.83 -11.79 19.83
N SER A 191 11.70 -12.79 19.64
CA SER A 191 11.82 -13.57 18.41
C SER A 191 10.49 -14.23 18.05
N ALA A 192 9.73 -14.72 19.04
CA ALA A 192 8.42 -15.32 18.85
C ALA A 192 7.36 -14.36 18.26
N ALA A 193 7.58 -13.05 18.32
CA ALA A 193 6.70 -12.05 17.70
C ALA A 193 7.07 -11.75 16.23
N LEU A 194 8.16 -12.33 15.73
CA LEU A 194 8.77 -11.99 14.45
C LEU A 194 8.88 -13.21 13.51
N VAL A 195 8.80 -12.94 12.22
CA VAL A 195 9.20 -13.84 11.15
C VAL A 195 10.25 -13.14 10.31
N PHE A 196 11.40 -13.79 10.12
CA PHE A 196 12.46 -13.29 9.27
C PHE A 196 12.22 -13.67 7.82
N VAL A 197 12.33 -12.70 6.91
CA VAL A 197 12.26 -12.88 5.47
C VAL A 197 13.58 -12.45 4.85
N GLU A 198 14.31 -13.42 4.28
CA GLU A 198 15.65 -13.20 3.73
C GLU A 198 15.58 -12.37 2.43
N LYS A 199 16.53 -11.45 2.26
CA LYS A 199 16.60 -10.58 1.08
C LYS A 199 16.68 -11.42 -0.20
N GLY A 200 15.83 -11.10 -1.17
CA GLY A 200 15.71 -11.84 -2.43
C GLY A 200 14.73 -13.01 -2.39
N THR A 201 14.14 -13.33 -1.23
CA THR A 201 12.98 -14.22 -1.15
C THR A 201 11.68 -13.43 -1.40
N LYS A 202 10.64 -14.12 -1.86
CA LYS A 202 9.33 -13.50 -2.09
C LYS A 202 8.68 -13.19 -0.74
N MET A 203 8.43 -11.90 -0.48
CA MET A 203 7.68 -11.47 0.69
C MET A 203 6.22 -11.96 0.60
N PRO A 204 5.55 -12.25 1.73
CA PRO A 204 4.10 -12.38 1.74
C PRO A 204 3.46 -11.11 1.18
N ALA A 205 2.35 -11.23 0.44
CA ALA A 205 1.68 -10.06 -0.16
C ALA A 205 1.26 -9.02 0.90
N THR A 206 0.98 -9.44 2.13
CA THR A 206 0.65 -8.55 3.26
C THR A 206 1.86 -7.82 3.85
N SER A 207 3.05 -8.11 3.33
CA SER A 207 4.37 -7.62 3.72
C SER A 207 5.08 -6.89 2.58
N GLU A 208 4.40 -6.61 1.47
CA GLU A 208 4.93 -5.81 0.36
C GLU A 208 4.38 -4.38 0.42
N PRO A 209 5.15 -3.36 -0.02
CA PRO A 209 4.61 -2.03 -0.25
C PRO A 209 3.45 -2.07 -1.24
N ILE A 210 2.51 -1.15 -1.08
CA ILE A 210 1.36 -1.05 -1.97
C ILE A 210 1.83 -0.70 -3.38
N LYS A 211 1.24 -1.36 -4.38
CA LYS A 211 1.46 -1.02 -5.79
C LYS A 211 0.70 0.26 -6.11
N SER A 212 1.35 1.39 -5.88
CA SER A 212 0.76 2.71 -6.06
C SER A 212 0.90 3.22 -7.49
N GLU A 213 -0.02 4.10 -7.88
CA GLU A 213 0.09 4.96 -9.06
C GLU A 213 0.34 6.42 -8.68
N THR A 214 0.76 7.24 -9.64
CA THR A 214 0.98 8.68 -9.45
C THR A 214 0.19 9.48 -10.47
N ALA A 215 -0.43 10.57 -10.02
CA ALA A 215 -1.12 11.56 -10.86
C ALA A 215 -0.81 12.97 -10.36
N TYR A 216 -0.97 13.97 -11.21
CA TYR A 216 -0.68 15.37 -10.87
C TYR A 216 -1.85 16.27 -11.21
N PHE A 217 -2.19 17.18 -10.29
CA PHE A 217 -3.34 18.06 -10.41
C PHE A 217 -2.94 19.50 -10.06
N ALA A 218 -3.33 20.45 -10.90
CA ALA A 218 -3.14 21.89 -10.69
C ALA A 218 -4.53 22.55 -10.67
N GLY A 219 -4.95 23.13 -9.55
CA GLY A 219 -6.34 23.57 -9.37
C GLY A 219 -6.51 25.01 -8.86
N GLY A 220 -5.42 25.76 -8.73
CA GLY A 220 -5.37 27.01 -7.97
C GLY A 220 -4.24 26.94 -6.93
N CYS A 221 -4.41 27.64 -5.81
CA CYS A 221 -3.46 27.54 -4.69
C CYS A 221 -3.31 26.08 -4.23
N PHE A 222 -2.09 25.53 -4.32
CA PHE A 222 -1.84 24.11 -4.04
C PHE A 222 -2.15 23.67 -2.60
N TRP A 223 -2.21 24.59 -1.63
CA TRP A 223 -2.42 24.27 -0.22
C TRP A 223 -3.79 23.63 0.01
N GLY A 224 -4.82 24.19 -0.65
CA GLY A 224 -6.16 23.60 -0.59
C GLY A 224 -6.24 22.30 -1.36
N VAL A 225 -5.65 22.26 -2.55
CA VAL A 225 -5.67 21.08 -3.43
C VAL A 225 -4.99 19.90 -2.74
N GLU A 226 -3.81 20.12 -2.14
CA GLU A 226 -3.05 19.15 -1.36
C GLU A 226 -3.91 18.60 -0.23
N HIS A 227 -4.39 19.48 0.64
CA HIS A 227 -5.20 19.09 1.79
C HIS A 227 -6.42 18.25 1.40
N ILE A 228 -7.16 18.65 0.35
CA ILE A 228 -8.31 17.86 -0.10
C ILE A 228 -7.88 16.50 -0.64
N PHE A 229 -6.79 16.38 -1.39
CA PHE A 229 -6.29 15.07 -1.81
C PHE A 229 -5.80 14.22 -0.63
N GLN A 230 -5.25 14.81 0.44
CA GLN A 230 -4.86 14.09 1.66
C GLN A 230 -6.08 13.48 2.38
N GLU A 231 -7.26 14.10 2.26
CA GLU A 231 -8.51 13.56 2.79
C GLU A 231 -9.09 12.40 1.96
N ALA A 232 -8.63 12.21 0.72
CA ALA A 232 -9.20 11.23 -0.19
C ALA A 232 -8.88 9.79 0.25
N PRO A 233 -9.89 8.91 0.43
CA PRO A 233 -9.64 7.49 0.69
C PRO A 233 -8.78 6.87 -0.41
N GLY A 234 -7.70 6.19 -0.01
CA GLY A 234 -6.77 5.53 -0.94
C GLY A 234 -5.64 6.41 -1.47
N VAL A 235 -5.63 7.73 -1.17
CA VAL A 235 -4.43 8.53 -1.37
C VAL A 235 -3.41 8.20 -0.28
N ILE A 236 -2.19 7.92 -0.72
CA ILE A 236 -1.04 7.54 0.11
C ILE A 236 -0.26 8.80 0.52
N THR A 237 0.06 9.65 -0.46
CA THR A 237 0.69 10.96 -0.23
C THR A 237 0.16 11.99 -1.22
N ALA A 238 0.05 13.23 -0.77
CA ALA A 238 -0.09 14.40 -1.64
C ALA A 238 1.04 15.38 -1.32
N GLU A 239 1.75 15.85 -2.33
CA GLU A 239 2.94 16.69 -2.21
C GLU A 239 2.79 17.92 -3.09
N SER A 240 2.89 19.10 -2.51
CA SER A 240 2.83 20.39 -3.21
C SER A 240 4.11 20.65 -4.01
N GLY A 241 3.97 21.22 -5.20
CA GLY A 241 5.11 21.54 -6.05
C GLY A 241 4.74 22.32 -7.32
N TYR A 242 5.70 22.34 -8.24
CA TYR A 242 5.66 23.12 -9.46
C TYR A 242 5.89 22.23 -10.66
N MET A 243 5.05 22.37 -11.70
CA MET A 243 5.17 21.55 -12.90
C MET A 243 4.81 22.31 -14.17
N GLN A 244 5.15 21.70 -15.32
CA GLN A 244 4.85 22.15 -16.68
C GLN A 244 5.58 23.40 -17.20
N GLY A 245 6.28 24.13 -16.34
CA GLY A 245 7.13 25.24 -16.73
C GLY A 245 8.49 24.81 -17.29
N ALA A 246 9.27 25.81 -17.70
CA ALA A 246 10.57 25.61 -18.33
C ALA A 246 11.75 25.79 -17.36
N LYS A 247 11.53 26.48 -16.22
CA LYS A 247 12.57 26.75 -15.24
C LYS A 247 12.90 25.47 -14.47
N GLU A 248 14.17 25.08 -14.42
CA GLU A 248 14.58 23.97 -13.57
C GLU A 248 14.58 24.39 -12.09
N ASN A 249 13.98 23.56 -11.23
CA ASN A 249 13.94 23.70 -9.77
C ASN A 249 13.56 25.13 -9.32
N PRO A 250 12.39 25.65 -9.72
CA PRO A 250 11.99 27.00 -9.37
C PRO A 250 11.67 27.12 -7.88
N THR A 251 11.90 28.31 -7.31
CA THR A 251 11.43 28.69 -5.97
C THR A 251 10.01 29.27 -6.03
N TYR A 252 9.31 29.29 -4.91
CA TYR A 252 7.99 29.90 -4.82
C TYR A 252 7.96 31.34 -5.35
N GLU A 253 8.91 32.18 -4.94
CA GLU A 253 8.96 33.59 -5.35
C GLU A 253 9.12 33.73 -6.87
N GLN A 254 9.90 32.85 -7.50
CA GLN A 254 10.06 32.83 -8.95
C GLN A 254 8.76 32.40 -9.65
N VAL A 255 8.05 31.41 -9.10
CA VAL A 255 6.75 30.96 -9.65
C VAL A 255 5.69 32.05 -9.51
N CYS A 256 5.63 32.74 -8.38
CA CYS A 256 4.74 33.90 -8.18
C CYS A 256 5.05 35.04 -9.15
N GLY A 257 6.30 35.20 -9.58
CA GLY A 257 6.70 36.14 -10.63
C GLY A 257 6.11 35.84 -12.01
N GLY A 258 5.61 34.62 -12.25
CA GLY A 258 4.85 34.25 -13.45
C GLY A 258 5.70 33.90 -14.69
N GLU A 259 6.99 34.21 -14.70
CA GLU A 259 7.87 34.00 -15.87
C GLU A 259 8.35 32.55 -16.02
N THR A 260 8.22 31.72 -14.97
CA THR A 260 8.73 30.34 -14.99
C THR A 260 7.89 29.39 -15.85
N GLY A 261 6.63 29.77 -16.12
CA GLY A 261 5.64 28.95 -16.81
C GLY A 261 5.10 27.78 -15.99
N HIS A 262 5.52 27.63 -14.72
CA HIS A 262 5.02 26.54 -13.88
C HIS A 262 3.57 26.77 -13.46
N ALA A 263 2.84 25.68 -13.22
CA ALA A 263 1.63 25.66 -12.43
C ALA A 263 1.96 25.17 -11.02
N GLU A 264 1.32 25.77 -10.02
CA GLU A 264 1.18 25.13 -8.70
C GLU A 264 0.42 23.81 -8.90
N SER A 265 1.07 22.71 -8.55
CA SER A 265 0.63 21.35 -8.83
C SER A 265 0.80 20.49 -7.59
N VAL A 266 -0.07 19.52 -7.42
CA VAL A 266 0.01 18.52 -6.35
C VAL A 266 0.29 17.17 -7.00
N LYS A 267 1.35 16.51 -6.53
CA LYS A 267 1.67 15.12 -6.87
C LYS A 267 0.91 14.21 -5.91
N VAL A 268 0.01 13.40 -6.46
CA VAL A 268 -0.85 12.47 -5.72
C VAL A 268 -0.37 11.05 -5.99
N VAL A 269 0.09 10.37 -4.95
CA VAL A 269 0.40 8.93 -4.98
C VAL A 269 -0.77 8.21 -4.33
N PHE A 270 -1.33 7.22 -5.01
CA PHE A 270 -2.57 6.57 -4.57
C PHE A 270 -2.58 5.06 -4.81
N ASP A 271 -3.41 4.36 -4.06
CA ASP A 271 -3.70 2.94 -4.18
C ASP A 271 -4.84 2.73 -5.21
N PRO A 272 -4.54 2.23 -6.42
CA PRO A 272 -5.54 2.05 -7.48
C PRO A 272 -6.60 0.99 -7.13
N THR A 273 -6.38 0.19 -6.08
CA THR A 273 -7.37 -0.79 -5.59
C THR A 273 -8.43 -0.17 -4.68
N VAL A 274 -8.16 1.04 -4.17
CA VAL A 274 -9.07 1.80 -3.28
C VAL A 274 -9.70 2.98 -4.02
N ILE A 275 -8.91 3.71 -4.81
CA ILE A 275 -9.38 4.85 -5.60
C ILE A 275 -8.74 4.85 -6.99
N SER A 276 -9.56 4.96 -8.02
CA SER A 276 -9.07 5.04 -9.39
C SER A 276 -8.63 6.45 -9.78
N PHE A 277 -7.73 6.55 -10.76
CA PHE A 277 -7.39 7.83 -11.40
C PHE A 277 -8.64 8.60 -11.86
N ARG A 278 -9.63 7.90 -12.43
CA ARG A 278 -10.88 8.50 -12.89
C ARG A 278 -11.63 9.18 -11.74
N GLN A 279 -11.72 8.53 -10.58
CA GLN A 279 -12.38 9.11 -9.39
C GLN A 279 -11.60 10.30 -8.85
N LEU A 280 -10.26 10.26 -8.83
CA LEU A 280 -9.44 11.42 -8.47
C LEU A 280 -9.69 12.61 -9.41
N ALA A 281 -9.75 12.36 -10.72
CA ALA A 281 -10.04 13.38 -11.71
C ALA A 281 -11.47 13.94 -11.60
N GLU A 282 -12.46 13.09 -11.29
CA GLU A 282 -13.84 13.52 -11.03
C GLU A 282 -13.92 14.39 -9.77
N GLY A 283 -13.25 14.00 -8.69
CA GLY A 283 -13.15 14.81 -7.47
C GLY A 283 -12.44 16.15 -7.74
N PHE A 284 -11.40 16.14 -8.56
CA PHE A 284 -10.71 17.35 -8.99
C PHE A 284 -11.66 18.34 -9.69
N PHE A 285 -12.53 17.89 -10.60
CA PHE A 285 -13.51 18.77 -11.25
C PHE A 285 -14.62 19.31 -10.31
N LEU A 286 -14.83 18.67 -9.15
CA LEU A 286 -15.81 19.12 -8.16
C LEU A 286 -15.22 20.08 -7.12
N MET A 287 -13.90 20.07 -6.89
CA MET A 287 -13.27 20.86 -5.83
C MET A 287 -12.91 22.30 -6.24
N HIS A 288 -12.80 22.61 -7.54
CA HIS A 288 -12.38 23.93 -8.05
C HIS A 288 -13.23 24.38 -9.25
N ASP A 289 -13.16 25.65 -9.67
CA ASP A 289 -13.80 26.11 -10.92
C ASP A 289 -12.88 25.79 -12.12
N PRO A 290 -13.22 24.81 -12.98
CA PRO A 290 -12.38 24.39 -14.10
C PRO A 290 -12.55 25.28 -15.33
N THR A 291 -13.38 26.33 -15.26
CA THR A 291 -13.70 27.21 -16.39
C THR A 291 -12.97 28.55 -16.33
N GLN A 292 -12.19 28.78 -15.28
CA GLN A 292 -11.33 29.96 -15.14
C GLN A 292 -9.99 29.72 -15.85
N VAL A 293 -9.57 30.70 -16.66
CA VAL A 293 -8.30 30.68 -17.38
C VAL A 293 -7.26 31.44 -16.56
N ASN A 294 -6.14 30.80 -16.22
CA ASN A 294 -5.03 31.39 -15.46
C ASN A 294 -5.48 32.08 -14.17
N ARG A 295 -6.43 31.46 -13.46
CA ARG A 295 -7.05 32.01 -12.25
C ARG A 295 -7.79 30.91 -11.50
N GLN A 296 -7.82 31.02 -10.17
CA GLN A 296 -8.78 30.34 -9.32
C GLN A 296 -9.30 31.28 -8.23
N GLY A 297 -10.58 31.63 -8.28
CA GLY A 297 -11.20 32.51 -7.30
C GLY A 297 -10.52 33.89 -7.24
N PRO A 298 -9.97 34.33 -6.10
CA PRO A 298 -9.20 35.58 -6.01
C PRO A 298 -7.79 35.46 -6.61
N ASP A 299 -7.23 34.26 -6.70
CA ASP A 299 -5.84 34.02 -7.07
C ASP A 299 -5.69 34.07 -8.60
N SER A 300 -4.99 35.08 -9.12
CA SER A 300 -4.85 35.34 -10.55
C SER A 300 -3.40 35.19 -10.99
N GLY A 301 -3.18 34.43 -12.06
CA GLY A 301 -1.85 34.12 -12.58
C GLY A 301 -1.81 32.77 -13.28
N SER A 302 -0.90 32.63 -14.26
CA SER A 302 -0.74 31.36 -14.99
C SER A 302 -0.38 30.20 -14.06
N GLN A 303 0.27 30.47 -12.92
CA GLN A 303 0.59 29.49 -11.89
C GLN A 303 -0.65 28.85 -11.24
N TYR A 304 -1.80 29.54 -11.26
CA TYR A 304 -3.06 29.06 -10.68
C TYR A 304 -4.00 28.41 -11.71
N ARG A 305 -3.50 28.13 -12.91
CA ARG A 305 -4.31 27.52 -13.98
C ARG A 305 -4.75 26.10 -13.61
N SER A 306 -5.92 25.72 -14.10
CA SER A 306 -6.43 24.36 -13.99
C SER A 306 -5.69 23.41 -14.94
N GLY A 307 -5.23 22.26 -14.43
CA GLY A 307 -4.53 21.25 -15.20
C GLY A 307 -4.58 19.85 -14.57
N ILE A 308 -4.70 18.83 -15.41
CA ILE A 308 -4.48 17.42 -15.08
C ILE A 308 -3.28 16.96 -15.89
N TYR A 309 -2.21 16.59 -15.19
CA TYR A 309 -0.97 16.19 -15.82
C TYR A 309 -0.73 14.71 -15.57
N CYS A 310 -0.79 13.94 -16.64
CA CYS A 310 -0.92 12.49 -16.60
C CYS A 310 0.43 11.80 -16.66
N SER A 311 0.69 10.84 -15.76
CA SER A 311 1.93 10.07 -15.74
C SER A 311 1.98 9.04 -16.89
N THR A 312 0.82 8.60 -17.38
CA THR A 312 0.72 7.61 -18.45
C THR A 312 -0.26 8.03 -19.57
N PRO A 313 -0.13 7.46 -20.78
CA PRO A 313 -1.10 7.67 -21.87
C PRO A 313 -2.52 7.21 -21.52
N GLU A 314 -2.68 6.19 -20.69
CA GLU A 314 -3.99 5.69 -20.25
C GLU A 314 -4.69 6.72 -19.35
N GLN A 315 -3.97 7.33 -18.41
CA GLN A 315 -4.48 8.44 -17.61
C GLN A 315 -4.87 9.62 -18.51
N LEU A 316 -4.04 9.94 -19.51
CA LEU A 316 -4.35 11.01 -20.48
C LEU A 316 -5.64 10.74 -21.23
N ALA A 317 -5.86 9.51 -21.69
CA ALA A 317 -7.10 9.12 -22.36
C ALA A 317 -8.31 9.23 -21.43
N GLN A 318 -8.20 8.74 -20.18
CA GLN A 318 -9.27 8.82 -19.18
C GLN A 318 -9.65 10.27 -18.83
N ALA A 319 -8.66 11.15 -18.68
CA ALA A 319 -8.89 12.56 -18.37
C ALA A 319 -9.55 13.30 -19.55
N LYS A 320 -9.10 13.04 -20.79
CA LYS A 320 -9.71 13.62 -22.00
C LYS A 320 -11.16 13.15 -22.19
N ASP A 321 -11.42 11.86 -21.98
CA ASP A 321 -12.77 11.30 -22.00
C ASP A 321 -13.66 11.97 -20.95
N LEU A 322 -13.16 12.16 -19.72
CA LEU A 322 -13.90 12.84 -18.66
C LEU A 322 -14.26 14.28 -19.05
N VAL A 323 -13.30 15.05 -19.59
CA VAL A 323 -13.56 16.42 -20.06
C VAL A 323 -14.63 16.44 -21.16
N ALA A 324 -14.55 15.51 -22.12
CA ALA A 324 -15.54 15.39 -23.19
C ALA A 324 -16.94 15.07 -22.65
N LYS A 325 -17.04 14.14 -21.69
CA LYS A 325 -18.29 13.78 -21.00
C LYS A 325 -18.88 14.97 -20.23
N LEU A 326 -18.09 15.65 -19.40
CA LEU A 326 -18.57 16.81 -18.62
C LEU A 326 -19.04 17.96 -19.53
N THR A 327 -18.38 18.13 -20.68
CA THR A 327 -18.75 19.12 -21.69
C THR A 327 -20.07 18.76 -22.38
N SER A 328 -20.25 17.50 -22.79
CA SER A 328 -21.47 17.05 -23.48
C SER A 328 -22.69 17.08 -22.55
N GLU A 329 -22.49 16.76 -21.26
CA GLU A 329 -23.51 16.85 -20.21
C GLU A 329 -23.80 18.28 -19.76
N LYS A 330 -23.07 19.29 -20.27
CA LYS A 330 -23.17 20.70 -19.88
C LYS A 330 -23.11 20.90 -18.37
N LYS A 331 -22.21 20.17 -17.70
CA LYS A 331 -22.05 20.24 -16.23
C LYS A 331 -21.59 21.61 -15.75
N PHE A 332 -20.89 22.36 -16.60
CA PHE A 332 -20.44 23.71 -16.31
C PHE A 332 -21.09 24.72 -17.26
N SER A 333 -21.37 25.92 -16.75
CA SER A 333 -22.00 27.01 -17.51
C SER A 333 -21.09 27.62 -18.58
N ARG A 334 -19.78 27.41 -18.46
CA ARG A 334 -18.74 27.87 -19.38
C ARG A 334 -17.90 26.69 -19.86
N PRO A 335 -17.20 26.81 -21.00
CA PRO A 335 -16.26 25.78 -21.45
C PRO A 335 -15.18 25.48 -20.40
N ILE A 336 -14.81 24.21 -20.28
CA ILE A 336 -13.73 23.76 -19.41
C ILE A 336 -12.40 24.28 -19.97
N ALA A 337 -11.62 24.96 -19.12
CA ALA A 337 -10.30 25.52 -19.42
C ALA A 337 -9.14 24.63 -18.94
N THR A 338 -9.43 23.55 -18.22
CA THR A 338 -8.45 22.60 -17.69
C THR A 338 -7.55 22.03 -18.79
N GLN A 339 -6.24 22.20 -18.61
CA GLN A 339 -5.22 21.60 -19.48
C GLN A 339 -5.10 20.10 -19.19
N VAL A 340 -5.12 19.25 -20.23
CA VAL A 340 -4.96 17.79 -20.07
C VAL A 340 -3.80 17.32 -20.93
N GLU A 341 -2.67 17.08 -20.27
CA GLU A 341 -1.37 16.85 -20.92
C GLU A 341 -0.58 15.75 -20.19
N LEU A 342 0.49 15.24 -20.82
CA LEU A 342 1.42 14.36 -20.13
C LEU A 342 2.27 15.16 -19.13
N ALA A 343 2.62 14.53 -18.02
CA ALA A 343 3.41 15.14 -16.97
C ALA A 343 4.85 15.42 -17.45
N LYS A 344 5.31 16.66 -17.24
CA LYS A 344 6.74 17.00 -17.28
C LYS A 344 7.39 16.76 -15.91
N LYS A 345 8.65 17.15 -15.74
CA LYS A 345 9.37 17.06 -14.46
C LYS A 345 8.63 17.84 -13.36
N PHE A 346 8.25 17.13 -12.30
CA PHE A 346 7.74 17.71 -11.06
C PHE A 346 8.89 18.24 -10.21
N CYS A 347 8.76 19.45 -9.68
CA CYS A 347 9.69 20.05 -8.74
C CYS A 347 8.96 20.24 -7.40
N PRO A 348 9.33 19.53 -6.33
CA PRO A 348 8.75 19.75 -5.00
C PRO A 348 8.87 21.20 -4.56
N ALA A 349 7.82 21.73 -3.93
CA ALA A 349 7.87 23.03 -3.27
C ALA A 349 8.62 22.90 -1.93
N GLU A 350 9.02 24.05 -1.38
CA GLU A 350 9.71 24.15 -0.11
C GLU A 350 8.91 23.52 1.05
N ASP A 351 9.60 22.98 2.06
CA ASP A 351 8.99 22.24 3.18
C ASP A 351 7.91 23.02 3.95
N TYR A 352 8.00 24.36 3.94
CA TYR A 352 7.01 25.22 4.60
C TYR A 352 5.67 25.23 3.87
N HIS A 353 5.62 24.89 2.58
CA HIS A 353 4.38 24.77 1.81
C HIS A 353 3.70 23.42 1.95
N GLN A 354 4.45 22.37 2.29
CA GLN A 354 3.91 21.03 2.47
C GLN A 354 3.00 20.99 3.70
N ASP A 355 1.87 20.32 3.62
CA ASP A 355 0.89 20.17 4.72
C ASP A 355 0.47 21.52 5.33
N TYR A 356 0.44 22.58 4.53
CA TYR A 356 0.30 23.95 5.06
C TYR A 356 -1.03 24.14 5.81
N VAL A 357 -2.12 23.58 5.28
CA VAL A 357 -3.45 23.64 5.92
C VAL A 357 -3.44 22.88 7.24
N ASP A 358 -2.89 21.67 7.27
CA ASP A 358 -2.81 20.85 8.49
C ASP A 358 -1.95 21.51 9.57
N LYS A 359 -0.86 22.19 9.17
CA LYS A 359 0.04 22.92 10.09
C LYS A 359 -0.57 24.21 10.65
N THR A 360 -1.40 24.90 9.87
CA THR A 360 -1.85 26.28 10.21
C THR A 360 -3.34 26.40 10.53
N GLY A 361 -4.15 25.40 10.19
CA GLY A 361 -5.61 25.47 10.25
C GLY A 361 -6.23 26.48 9.28
N ARG A 362 -5.49 26.94 8.27
CA ARG A 362 -5.99 27.94 7.31
C ARG A 362 -7.10 27.35 6.45
N VAL A 363 -8.24 28.04 6.40
CA VAL A 363 -9.36 27.66 5.53
C VAL A 363 -9.00 27.96 4.07
N CYS A 364 -9.16 26.96 3.20
CA CYS A 364 -8.98 27.08 1.76
C CYS A 364 -10.32 27.15 1.00
N HIS A 365 -10.26 27.58 -0.26
CA HIS A 365 -11.43 27.85 -1.10
C HIS A 365 -12.08 26.59 -1.71
N VAL A 366 -11.49 25.42 -1.51
CA VAL A 366 -11.91 24.16 -2.15
C VAL A 366 -12.87 23.38 -1.25
N GLY A 367 -13.91 22.79 -1.85
CA GLY A 367 -14.84 21.90 -1.15
C GLY A 367 -14.37 20.45 -1.18
N ASN A 368 -14.71 19.64 -0.17
CA ASN A 368 -14.41 18.21 -0.14
C ASN A 368 -15.36 17.45 -1.10
N PRO A 369 -14.85 16.84 -2.19
CA PRO A 369 -15.68 16.19 -3.20
C PRO A 369 -15.90 14.70 -2.92
N TRP A 370 -15.16 14.09 -2.00
CA TRP A 370 -15.07 12.63 -1.86
C TRP A 370 -16.40 11.95 -1.52
N PRO A 371 -17.27 12.52 -0.67
CA PRO A 371 -18.60 11.95 -0.44
C PRO A 371 -19.47 11.88 -1.71
N GLN A 372 -19.26 12.79 -2.66
CA GLN A 372 -20.01 12.78 -3.93
C GLN A 372 -19.44 11.77 -4.92
N VAL A 373 -18.12 11.64 -4.97
CA VAL A 373 -17.42 10.74 -5.90
C VAL A 373 -17.51 9.28 -5.46
N LEU A 374 -17.30 9.02 -4.17
CA LEU A 374 -17.19 7.66 -3.62
C LEU A 374 -18.51 7.17 -2.99
N GLY A 375 -19.52 8.03 -2.93
CA GLY A 375 -20.74 7.83 -2.16
C GLY A 375 -20.55 8.22 -0.69
N ALA A 376 -21.64 8.45 0.04
CA ALA A 376 -21.57 8.73 1.48
C ALA A 376 -21.19 7.46 2.26
N ALA A 377 -20.32 7.60 3.26
CA ALA A 377 -20.12 6.56 4.26
C ALA A 377 -21.42 6.48 5.07
N LYS A 378 -22.05 5.31 5.08
CA LYS A 378 -23.25 5.09 5.89
C LYS A 378 -22.88 4.80 7.34
#